data_AF-D6TR66-F1
#
_entry.id   AF-D6TR66-F1
#
_cell.length_a   1.000
_cell.length_b   1.000
_cell.length_c   1.000
_cell.angle_alpha   90.00
_cell.angle_beta   90.00
_cell.angle_gamma   90.00
#
_symmetry.space_group_name_H-M   'P 1'
#
loop_
_entity.id
_entity.type
_entity.pdbx_description
1 polymer ?
#
loop_
_entity_poly.entity_id
_entity_poly.type
_entity_poly.pdbx_seq_one_letter_code
_entity_poly.pdbx_strand_id
1 'polypeptide(L)'
;MGNRASYVLIENGQKQIFYSQLGALAVPAVLLSRLEDTLKYILKLDPTEQLMNNVWAEGGILYNADERRVLFWGGDSIAVRPYLRRPLLKLLPALWQG
;
A
#
# COMPACT_ATOMS: atom_id res chain seq x y z
N MET A 1 -3.15 -14.20 13.76
CA MET A 1 -4.34 -13.43 13.31
C MET A 1 -4.08 -11.97 13.58
N GLY A 2 -3.67 -11.24 12.55
CA GLY A 2 -3.64 -9.79 12.49
C GLY A 2 -4.41 -9.32 11.27
N ASN A 3 -4.26 -8.04 10.93
CA ASN A 3 -4.55 -7.47 9.61
C ASN A 3 -3.53 -6.35 9.34
N ARG A 4 -2.30 -6.56 9.80
CA ARG A 4 -1.32 -5.48 9.95
C ARG A 4 -0.60 -5.23 8.64
N ALA A 5 -0.32 -3.97 8.34
CA ALA A 5 0.38 -3.61 7.12
C ALA A 5 1.39 -2.49 7.33
N SER A 6 2.44 -2.53 6.51
CA SER A 6 3.37 -1.42 6.33
C SER A 6 3.04 -0.68 5.04
N TYR A 7 2.89 0.63 5.14
CA TYR A 7 2.79 1.53 4.00
C TYR A 7 4.08 2.33 3.91
N VAL A 8 4.64 2.44 2.72
CA VAL A 8 5.92 3.10 2.50
C VAL A 8 5.79 4.10 1.37
N LEU A 9 6.21 5.33 1.64
CA LEU A 9 6.33 6.40 0.65
C LEU A 9 7.81 6.70 0.43
N ILE A 10 8.23 6.76 -0.84
CA ILE A 10 9.53 7.29 -1.23
C ILE A 10 9.30 8.68 -1.83
N GLU A 11 9.90 9.70 -1.24
CA GLU A 11 9.80 11.09 -1.70
C GLU A 11 11.14 11.80 -1.45
N ASN A 12 11.65 12.51 -2.45
CA ASN A 12 12.97 13.14 -2.47
C ASN A 12 14.10 12.15 -2.08
N GLY A 13 13.99 10.89 -2.51
CA GLY A 13 14.92 9.81 -2.16
C GLY A 13 14.82 9.32 -0.71
N GLN A 14 13.94 9.89 0.12
CA GLN A 14 13.74 9.51 1.51
C GLN A 14 12.57 8.54 1.65
N LYS A 15 12.70 7.60 2.60
CA LYS A 15 11.66 6.60 2.90
C LYS A 15 10.91 7.01 4.14
N GLN A 16 9.60 7.12 4.04
CA GLN A 16 8.68 7.28 5.15
C GLN A 16 7.89 5.99 5.31
N ILE A 17 7.87 5.44 6.53
CA ILE A 17 7.19 4.18 6.82
C ILE A 17 6.04 4.47 7.77
N PHE A 18 4.89 3.88 7.46
CA PHE A 18 3.67 4.00 8.23
C PHE A 18 3.14 2.62 8.58
N TYR A 19 2.56 2.52 9.76
CA TYR A 19 2.00 1.30 10.31
C TYR A 19 0.47 1.40 10.39
N SER A 20 -0.21 0.28 10.14
CA SER A 20 -1.63 0.15 10.43
C SER A 20 -1.95 -1.24 10.97
N GLN A 21 -2.68 -1.29 12.09
CA GLN A 21 -3.09 -2.54 12.69
C GLN A 21 -4.12 -3.33 11.87
N LEU A 22 -4.92 -2.63 11.05
CA LEU A 22 -5.96 -3.19 10.17
C LEU A 22 -5.68 -2.93 8.68
N GLY A 23 -4.49 -2.42 8.36
CA GLY A 23 -4.16 -1.92 7.03
C GLY A 23 -4.21 -2.98 5.93
N ALA A 24 -3.94 -4.25 6.21
CA ALA A 24 -3.95 -5.31 5.19
C ALA A 24 -5.36 -5.52 4.57
N LEU A 25 -6.42 -5.28 5.34
CA LEU A 25 -7.80 -5.31 4.84
C LEU A 25 -8.12 -4.12 3.95
N ALA A 26 -7.48 -2.97 4.22
CA ALA A 26 -7.72 -1.74 3.50
C ALA A 26 -7.01 -1.71 2.13
N VAL A 27 -5.95 -2.51 1.92
CA VAL A 27 -5.12 -2.46 0.70
C VAL A 27 -5.94 -2.47 -0.60
N PRO A 28 -6.93 -3.37 -0.82
CA PRO A 28 -7.71 -3.33 -2.08
C PRO A 28 -8.50 -2.04 -2.26
N ALA A 29 -9.12 -1.51 -1.20
CA ALA A 29 -9.91 -0.29 -1.26
C ALA A 29 -9.00 0.94 -1.49
N VAL A 30 -7.83 0.94 -0.85
CA VAL A 30 -6.81 1.98 -1.03
C VAL A 30 -6.30 1.95 -2.47
N LEU A 31 -5.94 0.78 -3.01
CA LEU A 31 -5.52 0.65 -4.42
C LEU A 31 -6.57 1.10 -5.43
N LEU A 32 -7.85 0.87 -5.13
CA LEU A 32 -8.97 1.27 -6.00
C LEU A 32 -9.37 2.74 -5.84
N SER A 33 -8.79 3.46 -4.89
CA SER A 33 -8.96 4.90 -4.72
C SER A 33 -8.07 5.67 -5.70
N ARG A 34 -8.34 6.98 -5.86
CA ARG A 34 -7.41 7.87 -6.57
C ARG A 34 -6.09 7.96 -5.79
N LEU A 35 -5.01 8.30 -6.50
CA LEU A 35 -3.69 8.50 -5.89
C LEU A 35 -3.75 9.52 -4.74
N GLU A 36 -4.43 10.65 -4.92
CA GLU A 36 -4.47 11.70 -3.90
C GLU A 36 -5.16 11.23 -2.61
N ASP A 37 -6.23 10.44 -2.74
CA ASP A 37 -6.97 9.90 -1.60
C ASP A 37 -6.19 8.77 -0.91
N THR A 38 -5.44 7.98 -1.68
CA THR A 38 -4.50 6.99 -1.14
C THR A 38 -3.41 7.66 -0.32
N LEU A 39 -2.76 8.70 -0.85
CA LEU A 39 -1.72 9.42 -0.12
C LEU A 39 -2.27 10.06 1.16
N LYS A 40 -3.46 10.68 1.10
CA LYS A 40 -4.14 11.20 2.29
C LYS A 40 -4.44 10.11 3.32
N TYR A 41 -4.79 8.91 2.89
CA TYR A 41 -4.98 7.77 3.80
C TYR A 41 -3.66 7.37 4.46
N ILE A 42 -2.61 7.18 3.68
CA ILE A 42 -1.29 6.74 4.19
C ILE A 42 -0.71 7.77 5.16
N LEU A 43 -0.78 9.06 4.84
CA LEU A 43 -0.27 10.14 5.68
C LEU A 43 -1.03 10.33 7.00
N LYS A 44 -2.20 9.69 7.17
CA LYS A 44 -2.96 9.68 8.43
C LYS A 44 -2.63 8.49 9.33
N LEU A 45 -1.87 7.53 8.83
CA LEU A 45 -1.42 6.38 9.61
C LEU A 45 -0.28 6.76 10.55
N ASP A 46 -0.02 5.91 11.54
CA ASP A 46 1.04 6.14 12.50
C ASP A 46 2.42 6.00 11.82
N PRO A 47 3.27 7.04 11.83
CA PRO A 47 4.63 6.92 11.31
C PRO A 47 5.46 5.99 12.20
N THR A 48 6.40 5.29 11.60
CA THR A 48 7.31 4.40 12.30
C THR A 48 8.68 4.39 11.62
N GLU A 49 9.73 4.03 12.37
CA GLU A 49 11.10 3.97 11.84
C GLU A 49 11.40 2.64 11.14
N GLN A 50 10.58 1.61 11.37
CA GLN A 50 10.91 0.25 10.96
C GLN A 50 9.76 -0.41 10.21
N LEU A 51 10.11 -1.15 9.16
CA LEU A 51 9.17 -2.06 8.53
C LEU A 51 8.73 -3.13 9.53
N MET A 52 7.50 -3.59 9.35
CA MET A 52 7.07 -4.80 10.03
C MET A 52 7.93 -5.99 9.61
N ASN A 53 8.20 -6.88 10.56
CA ASN A 53 8.89 -8.12 10.24
C ASN A 53 8.00 -9.07 9.41
N ASN A 54 8.63 -10.07 8.79
CA ASN A 54 7.97 -11.06 7.95
C ASN A 54 7.01 -12.02 8.68
N VAL A 55 6.94 -11.96 10.02
CA VAL A 55 6.03 -12.76 10.82
C VAL A 55 4.67 -12.07 10.98
N TRP A 56 4.66 -10.74 11.09
CA TRP A 56 3.45 -9.96 11.37
C TRP A 56 2.96 -9.11 10.21
N ALA A 57 3.79 -8.88 9.20
CA ALA A 57 3.38 -8.15 8.00
C ALA A 57 2.42 -9.00 7.16
N GLU A 58 1.18 -8.56 7.05
CA GLU A 58 0.13 -9.27 6.30
C GLU A 58 -0.33 -8.49 5.05
N GLY A 59 0.23 -7.31 4.82
CA GLY A 59 0.00 -6.51 3.63
C GLY A 59 0.81 -5.22 3.61
N GLY A 60 0.63 -4.45 2.55
CA GLY A 60 1.29 -3.16 2.41
C GLY A 60 1.22 -2.57 1.00
N ILE A 61 1.63 -1.31 0.91
CA ILE A 61 1.82 -0.57 -0.33
C ILE A 61 3.18 0.13 -0.24
N LEU A 62 3.98 0.03 -1.30
CA LEU A 62 5.17 0.83 -1.53
C LEU A 62 4.92 1.72 -2.74
N TYR A 63 4.88 3.03 -2.51
CA TYR A 63 4.71 4.02 -3.55
C TYR A 63 5.96 4.89 -3.65
N ASN A 64 6.44 5.08 -4.88
CA ASN A 64 7.52 6.01 -5.19
C ASN A 64 6.92 7.29 -5.79
N ALA A 65 6.93 8.38 -5.02
CA ALA A 65 6.44 9.67 -5.46
C ALA A 65 7.39 10.33 -6.47
N ASP A 66 8.70 10.09 -6.37
CA ASP A 66 9.70 10.63 -7.29
C ASP A 66 9.49 10.11 -8.71
N GLU A 67 9.09 8.85 -8.84
CA GLU A 67 8.81 8.17 -10.12
C GLU A 67 7.31 8.05 -10.43
N ARG A 68 6.45 8.60 -9.57
CA ARG A 68 4.98 8.54 -9.63
C ARG A 68 4.42 7.13 -9.90
N ARG A 69 4.94 6.11 -9.23
CA ARG A 69 4.51 4.72 -9.43
C ARG A 69 4.43 3.91 -8.15
N VAL A 70 3.45 3.01 -8.13
CA VAL A 70 3.42 1.91 -7.16
C VAL A 70 4.48 0.88 -7.53
N LEU A 71 5.40 0.62 -6.61
CA LEU A 71 6.45 -0.40 -6.77
C LEU A 71 6.01 -1.76 -6.23
N PHE A 72 5.23 -1.75 -5.15
CA PHE A 72 4.71 -2.97 -4.54
C PHE A 72 3.35 -2.72 -3.92
N TRP A 73 2.50 -3.72 -3.98
CA TRP A 73 1.24 -3.77 -3.27
C TRP A 73 0.87 -5.22 -3.03
N GLY A 74 0.24 -5.48 -1.90
CA GLY A 74 -0.15 -6.84 -1.58
C GLY A 74 -0.74 -6.98 -0.20
N GLY A 75 -1.18 -8.19 0.07
CA GLY A 75 -1.67 -8.61 1.36
C GLY A 75 -2.52 -9.85 1.22
N ASP A 76 -2.96 -10.38 2.36
CA ASP A 76 -3.65 -11.67 2.40
C ASP A 76 -4.88 -11.69 1.48
N SER A 77 -5.67 -10.61 1.46
CA SER A 77 -6.85 -10.45 0.60
C SER A 77 -6.56 -10.61 -0.91
N ILE A 78 -5.35 -10.28 -1.36
CA ILE A 78 -4.89 -10.34 -2.77
C ILE A 78 -4.17 -11.67 -3.03
N ALA A 79 -3.52 -12.23 -2.01
CA ALA A 79 -2.90 -13.54 -2.04
C ALA A 79 -3.98 -14.63 -2.21
N VAL A 80 -5.01 -14.62 -1.36
CA VAL A 80 -6.09 -15.63 -1.34
C VAL A 80 -7.12 -15.45 -2.46
N ARG A 81 -7.18 -14.27 -3.11
CA ARG A 81 -8.08 -13.97 -4.23
C ARG A 81 -7.30 -13.63 -5.50
N PRO A 82 -6.65 -14.61 -6.14
CA PRO A 82 -5.79 -14.36 -7.29
C PRO A 82 -6.52 -13.72 -8.48
N TYR A 83 -7.83 -13.90 -8.59
CA TYR A 83 -8.66 -13.27 -9.63
C TYR A 83 -8.69 -11.73 -9.53
N LEU A 84 -8.36 -11.13 -8.38
CA LEU A 84 -8.26 -9.67 -8.22
C LEU A 84 -7.00 -9.09 -8.86
N ARG A 85 -5.95 -9.90 -9.05
CA ARG A 85 -4.62 -9.41 -9.47
C ARG A 85 -4.65 -8.79 -10.86
N ARG A 86 -5.26 -9.48 -11.84
CA ARG A 86 -5.34 -9.02 -13.23
C ARG A 86 -6.18 -7.73 -13.38
N PRO A 87 -7.40 -7.63 -12.80
CA PRO A 87 -8.15 -6.39 -12.79
C PRO A 87 -7.38 -5.23 -12.13
N LEU A 88 -6.78 -5.46 -10.95
CA LEU A 88 -6.01 -4.42 -10.25
C LEU A 88 -4.82 -3.92 -11.09
N LEU A 89 -4.05 -4.82 -11.71
CA LEU A 89 -2.95 -4.43 -12.61
C LEU A 89 -3.41 -3.62 -13.83
N LYS A 90 -4.63 -3.86 -14.33
CA LYS A 90 -5.21 -3.10 -15.45
C LYS A 90 -5.75 -1.73 -15.02
N LEU A 91 -6.35 -1.66 -13.83
CA LEU A 91 -7.02 -0.45 -13.33
C LEU A 91 -6.07 0.53 -12.68
N LEU A 92 -5.04 0.05 -11.97
CA LEU A 92 -4.10 0.90 -11.24
C LEU A 92 -3.48 2.02 -12.08
N PRO A 93 -2.97 1.77 -13.31
CA PRO A 93 -2.45 2.85 -14.16
C PRO A 93 -3.48 3.93 -14.51
N ALA A 94 -4.77 3.58 -14.56
CA ALA A 94 -5.84 4.53 -14.85
C ALA A 94 -6.29 5.33 -13.62
N LEU A 95 -6.17 4.75 -12.42
CA LEU A 95 -6.57 5.38 -11.15
C LEU A 95 -5.45 6.22 -10.54
N TRP A 96 -4.20 5.81 -10.77
CA TRP A 96 -3.00 6.43 -10.23
C TRP A 96 -2.25 7.13 -11.35
N GLN A 97 -2.95 8.00 -12.07
CA GLN A 97 -2.35 8.82 -13.13
C GLN A 97 -1.48 9.90 -12.50
N GLY A 98 -0.22 9.96 -12.93
CA GLY A 98 0.78 10.91 -12.45
C GLY A 98 2.03 10.84 -13.30
#